data_AF-U5KD67-F1
#
_entry.id   AF-U5KD67-F1
#
_cell.length_a   1.000
_cell.length_b   1.000
_cell.length_c   1.000
_cell.angle_alpha   90.00
_cell.angle_beta   90.00
_cell.angle_gamma   90.00
#
_symmetry.space_group_name_H-M   'P 1'
#
loop_
_entity.id
_entity.type
_entity.pdbx_description
1 polymer ?
#
loop_
_entity_poly.entity_id
_entity_poly.type
_entity_poly.pdbx_seq_one_letter_code
_entity_poly.pdbx_strand_id
1 'polypeptide(L)'
;MESCGIQKLTKEQYENPSPARIPCQESICLLRNANLLKQNNSIDYEKMGDFVDNWAKMDPDFTIPITNAKKVCLIEGGPPAPPVCEPDRIFTCLTSYVLWNCKLRLDS
;
A
#
# COMPACT_ATOMS: atom_id res chain seq x y z
N MET A 1 10.45 4.86 2.59
CA MET A 1 9.52 5.65 1.75
C MET A 1 10.30 6.62 0.86
N GLU A 2 11.14 7.48 1.43
CA GLU A 2 11.93 8.47 0.64
C GLU A 2 12.88 7.83 -0.38
N SER A 3 13.52 6.70 -0.03
CA SER A 3 14.37 5.92 -0.93
C SER A 3 13.65 5.36 -2.16
N CYS A 4 12.31 5.36 -2.16
CA CYS A 4 11.47 4.93 -3.26
C CYS A 4 10.82 6.10 -4.00
N GLY A 5 11.34 7.33 -3.84
CA GLY A 5 10.84 8.52 -4.53
C GLY A 5 9.55 9.10 -3.94
N ILE A 6 9.05 8.56 -2.83
CA ILE A 6 7.89 9.10 -2.12
C ILE A 6 8.38 10.19 -1.18
N GLN A 7 8.47 11.40 -1.71
CA GLN A 7 8.88 12.59 -0.99
C GLN A 7 7.67 13.47 -0.69
N LYS A 8 7.70 14.15 0.46
CA LYS A 8 6.72 15.18 0.76
C LYS A 8 6.90 16.32 -0.24
N LEU A 9 5.84 16.68 -0.95
CA LEU A 9 5.89 17.77 -1.90
C LEU A 9 6.16 19.09 -1.16
N THR A 10 7.05 19.89 -1.71
CA THR A 10 7.24 21.30 -1.36
C THR A 10 6.07 22.13 -1.88
N LYS A 11 5.91 23.35 -1.36
CA LYS A 11 4.81 24.24 -1.77
C LYS A 11 4.86 24.54 -3.27
N GLU A 12 6.04 24.76 -3.85
CA GLU A 12 6.19 24.93 -5.30
C GLU A 12 5.80 23.68 -6.11
N GLN A 13 6.04 22.49 -5.58
CA GLN A 13 5.67 21.22 -6.25
C GLN A 13 4.16 20.91 -6.19
N TYR A 14 3.42 21.52 -5.27
CA TYR A 14 1.95 21.47 -5.29
C TYR A 14 1.37 22.35 -6.41
N GLU A 15 2.00 23.50 -6.65
CA GLU A 15 1.58 24.46 -7.67
C GLU A 15 2.02 24.03 -9.08
N ASN A 16 3.12 23.26 -9.19
CA ASN A 16 3.62 22.69 -10.43
C ASN A 16 3.91 21.19 -10.26
N PRO A 17 2.92 20.30 -10.53
CA PRO A 17 3.14 18.87 -10.41
C PRO A 17 4.20 18.38 -11.40
N SER A 18 5.16 17.60 -10.89
CA SER A 18 6.20 16.91 -11.67
C SER A 18 5.60 16.02 -12.77
N PRO A 19 6.34 15.73 -13.87
CA PRO A 19 5.90 14.81 -14.92
C PRO A 19 5.34 13.48 -14.38
N ALA A 20 4.41 12.92 -15.15
CA ALA A 20 3.66 11.72 -14.82
C ALA A 20 4.57 10.61 -14.27
N ARG A 21 4.22 10.09 -13.10
CA ARG A 21 4.94 8.98 -12.46
C ARG A 21 4.98 7.77 -13.38
N ILE A 22 6.12 7.10 -13.44
CA ILE A 22 6.22 5.80 -14.11
C ILE A 22 5.34 4.84 -13.32
N PRO A 23 4.31 4.22 -13.94
CA PRO A 23 3.42 3.31 -13.22
C PRO A 23 4.23 2.26 -12.46
N CYS A 24 3.82 1.95 -11.23
CA CYS A 24 4.34 0.84 -10.43
C CYS A 24 5.75 0.98 -9.85
N GLN A 25 6.55 1.99 -10.24
CA GLN A 25 7.95 2.05 -9.82
C GLN A 25 8.08 2.19 -8.30
N GLU A 26 7.29 3.06 -7.69
CA GLU A 26 7.35 3.33 -6.26
C GLU A 26 6.82 2.15 -5.45
N SER A 27 5.71 1.53 -5.85
CA SER A 27 5.16 0.35 -5.16
C SER A 27 6.09 -0.85 -5.26
N ILE A 28 6.67 -1.12 -6.44
CA ILE A 28 7.68 -2.17 -6.61
C ILE A 28 8.88 -1.91 -5.69
N CYS A 29 9.37 -0.67 -5.63
CA CYS A 29 10.48 -0.32 -4.72
C CYS A 29 10.12 -0.56 -3.25
N LEU A 30 8.95 -0.10 -2.81
CA LEU A 30 8.50 -0.24 -1.42
C LEU A 30 8.38 -1.72 -1.04
N LEU A 31 7.71 -2.52 -1.87
CA LEU A 31 7.47 -3.93 -1.59
C LEU A 31 8.77 -4.74 -1.67
N ARG A 32 9.69 -4.39 -2.59
CA ARG A 32 11.02 -5.02 -2.65
C ARG A 32 11.83 -4.74 -1.38
N ASN A 33 11.85 -3.48 -0.91
CA ASN A 33 12.58 -3.12 0.30
C ASN A 33 12.01 -3.81 1.55
N ALA A 34 10.73 -4.15 1.54
CA ALA A 34 10.08 -4.94 2.59
C ALA A 34 10.19 -6.47 2.37
N ASN A 35 10.90 -6.94 1.33
CA ASN A 35 11.03 -8.35 0.96
C ASN A 35 9.69 -9.05 0.66
N LEU A 36 8.74 -8.34 0.02
CA LEU A 36 7.37 -8.78 -0.27
C LEU A 36 7.17 -9.16 -1.75
N LEU A 37 8.24 -9.15 -2.55
CA LEU A 37 8.21 -9.53 -3.97
C LEU A 37 9.05 -10.78 -4.21
N LYS A 38 8.60 -11.60 -5.17
CA LYS A 38 9.38 -12.70 -5.76
C LYS A 38 10.44 -12.13 -6.71
N GLN A 39 11.36 -12.99 -7.18
CA GLN A 39 12.44 -12.60 -8.10
C GLN A 39 11.94 -11.98 -9.43
N ASN A 40 10.73 -12.35 -9.87
CA ASN A 40 10.09 -11.82 -11.07
C ASN A 40 9.27 -10.53 -10.82
N ASN A 41 9.41 -9.89 -9.65
CA ASN A 41 8.64 -8.71 -9.22
C ASN A 41 7.12 -8.93 -9.03
N SER A 42 6.64 -10.17 -9.07
CA SER A 42 5.29 -10.50 -8.61
C SER A 42 5.21 -10.52 -7.09
N ILE A 43 4.00 -10.38 -6.56
CA ILE A 43 3.77 -10.38 -5.12
C ILE A 43 4.07 -11.76 -4.51
N ASP A 44 4.77 -11.76 -3.40
CA ASP A 44 4.89 -12.92 -2.51
C ASP A 44 3.71 -12.90 -1.53
N TYR A 45 2.58 -13.51 -1.92
CA TYR A 45 1.33 -13.43 -1.16
C TYR A 45 1.41 -14.02 0.26
N GLU A 46 2.28 -15.01 0.47
CA GLU A 46 2.53 -15.58 1.79
C GLU A 46 3.19 -14.53 2.69
N LYS A 47 4.33 -13.98 2.25
CA LYS A 47 5.03 -12.92 3.00
C LYS A 47 4.21 -11.65 3.15
N MET A 48 3.43 -11.29 2.13
CA MET A 48 2.51 -10.15 2.17
C MET A 48 1.41 -10.38 3.21
N GLY A 49 0.89 -11.61 3.29
CA GLY A 49 -0.08 -12.01 4.31
C GLY A 49 0.50 -11.90 5.72
N ASP A 50 1.72 -12.38 5.93
CA ASP A 50 2.43 -12.32 7.21
C ASP A 50 2.76 -10.87 7.60
N PHE A 51 3.18 -10.06 6.63
CA PHE A 51 3.43 -8.63 6.82
C PHE A 51 2.17 -7.91 7.32
N VAL A 52 1.02 -8.16 6.69
CA VAL A 52 -0.25 -7.54 7.09
C VAL A 52 -0.73 -8.03 8.46
N ASP A 53 -0.52 -9.31 8.80
CA ASP A 53 -0.84 -9.81 10.15
C ASP A 53 0.05 -9.18 11.22
N ASN A 54 1.34 -9.01 10.92
CA ASN A 54 2.26 -8.34 11.84
C ASN A 54 1.93 -6.85 11.97
N TRP A 55 1.53 -6.19 10.88
CA TRP A 55 1.04 -4.81 10.93
C TRP A 55 -0.18 -4.68 11.85
N ALA A 56 -1.17 -5.57 11.71
CA ALA A 56 -2.36 -5.57 12.57
C ALA A 56 -2.05 -5.77 14.06
N LYS A 57 -0.97 -6.49 14.39
CA LYS A 57 -0.50 -6.69 15.78
C LYS A 57 0.23 -5.47 16.33
N MET A 58 0.98 -4.75 15.48
CA MET A 58 1.76 -3.56 15.88
C MET A 58 0.88 -2.33 16.09
N ASP A 59 -0.25 -2.25 15.39
CA ASP A 59 -1.20 -1.12 15.48
C ASP A 59 -2.60 -1.58 15.97
N PRO A 60 -2.79 -1.78 17.30
CA PRO A 60 -4.04 -2.27 17.89
C PRO A 60 -5.29 -1.48 17.49
N ASP A 61 -5.16 -0.15 17.38
CA ASP A 61 -6.25 0.75 16.99
C ASP A 61 -6.74 0.52 15.56
N PHE A 62 -5.88 -0.07 14.72
CA PHE A 62 -6.14 -0.36 13.31
C PHE A 62 -6.25 -1.88 13.04
N THR A 63 -6.20 -2.74 14.06
CA THR A 63 -6.25 -4.20 13.87
C THR A 63 -7.45 -4.64 13.03
N ILE A 64 -8.65 -4.13 13.34
CA ILE A 64 -9.88 -4.49 12.63
C ILE A 64 -9.81 -4.07 11.15
N PRO A 65 -9.59 -2.79 10.81
CA PRO A 65 -9.51 -2.37 9.40
C PRO A 65 -8.36 -3.05 8.65
N ILE A 66 -7.21 -3.30 9.27
CA ILE A 66 -6.08 -3.99 8.63
C ILE A 66 -6.44 -5.46 8.34
N THR A 67 -7.00 -6.17 9.31
CA THR A 67 -7.39 -7.59 9.15
C THR A 67 -8.47 -7.75 8.07
N ASN A 68 -9.40 -6.80 7.99
CA ASN A 68 -10.43 -6.80 6.94
C ASN A 68 -9.85 -6.42 5.57
N ALA A 69 -8.94 -5.44 5.52
CA ALA A 69 -8.23 -5.09 4.30
C ALA A 69 -7.47 -6.31 3.73
N LYS A 70 -6.86 -7.14 4.59
CA LYS A 70 -6.22 -8.39 4.18
C LYS A 70 -7.15 -9.27 3.34
N LYS A 71 -8.36 -9.52 3.84
CA LYS A 71 -9.35 -10.41 3.21
C LYS A 71 -9.85 -9.89 1.85
N VAL A 72 -9.92 -8.58 1.69
CA VAL A 72 -10.45 -7.93 0.49
C VAL A 72 -9.35 -7.67 -0.55
N CYS A 73 -8.16 -7.29 -0.10
CA CYS A 73 -7.10 -6.76 -0.95
C CYS A 73 -6.04 -7.80 -1.34
N LEU A 74 -5.77 -8.81 -0.51
CA LEU A 74 -4.78 -9.86 -0.81
C LEU A 74 -5.47 -11.07 -1.44
N ILE A 75 -6.14 -10.83 -2.57
CA ILE A 75 -6.63 -11.88 -3.47
C ILE A 75 -5.61 -11.97 -4.61
N GLU A 76 -5.26 -13.17 -5.07
CA GLU A 76 -4.32 -13.33 -6.20
C GLU A 76 -4.78 -12.52 -7.44
N GLY A 77 -3.88 -11.69 -7.97
CA GLY A 77 -4.15 -10.72 -9.05
C GLY A 77 -4.71 -9.36 -8.59
N GLY A 78 -5.06 -9.23 -7.31
CA GLY A 78 -5.66 -8.04 -6.70
C GLY A 78 -7.10 -7.76 -7.18
N PRO A 79 -7.84 -6.85 -6.52
CA PRO A 79 -9.16 -6.42 -6.98
C PRO A 79 -9.08 -5.75 -8.37
N PRO A 80 -10.09 -5.93 -9.24
CA PRO A 80 -10.12 -5.30 -10.56
C PRO A 80 -10.32 -3.79 -10.41
N ALA A 81 -9.24 -3.02 -10.57
CA ALA A 81 -9.26 -1.56 -10.56
C ALA A 81 -8.03 -0.98 -11.28
N PRO A 82 -8.08 0.27 -11.75
CA PRO A 82 -6.86 1.07 -11.90
C PRO A 82 -6.20 1.18 -10.50
N PRO A 83 -4.90 0.85 -10.33
CA PRO A 83 -3.81 1.06 -11.30
C PRO A 83 -3.43 -0.15 -12.17
N VAL A 84 -2.41 0.02 -13.03
CA VAL A 84 -2.05 -0.88 -14.14
C VAL A 84 -1.47 -2.23 -13.67
N CYS A 85 -0.76 -2.28 -12.53
CA CYS A 85 -0.06 -3.48 -12.06
C CYS A 85 -0.50 -3.96 -10.67
N GLU A 86 -0.22 -5.23 -10.40
CA GLU A 86 -0.56 -5.93 -9.16
C GLU A 86 0.01 -5.25 -7.89
N PRO A 87 1.30 -4.86 -7.79
CA PRO A 87 1.84 -4.12 -6.64
C PRO A 87 1.05 -2.85 -6.27
N ASP A 88 0.74 -2.02 -7.26
CA ASP A 88 -0.02 -0.79 -7.06
C ASP A 88 -1.46 -1.09 -6.63
N ARG A 89 -2.12 -2.11 -7.22
CA ARG A 89 -3.48 -2.50 -6.84
C ARG A 89 -3.56 -2.94 -5.39
N ILE A 90 -2.64 -3.81 -4.95
CA ILE A 90 -2.62 -4.30 -3.57
C ILE A 90 -2.29 -3.15 -2.62
N PHE A 91 -1.26 -2.35 -2.91
CA PHE A 91 -0.88 -1.21 -2.08
C PHE A 91 -2.03 -0.19 -1.94
N THR A 92 -2.66 0.18 -3.06
CA THR A 92 -3.77 1.14 -3.09
C THR A 92 -4.99 0.59 -2.36
N CYS A 93 -5.33 -0.68 -2.58
CA CYS A 93 -6.44 -1.31 -1.88
C CYS A 93 -6.21 -1.33 -0.36
N LEU A 94 -5.05 -1.82 0.10
CA LEU A 94 -4.74 -1.90 1.53
C LEU A 94 -4.80 -0.53 2.19
N THR A 95 -4.10 0.46 1.63
CA THR A 95 -4.02 1.82 2.20
C THR A 95 -5.39 2.50 2.19
N SER A 96 -6.13 2.42 1.09
CA SER A 96 -7.46 3.01 0.99
C SER A 96 -8.44 2.32 1.94
N TYR A 97 -8.48 0.98 1.96
CA TYR A 97 -9.41 0.24 2.81
C TYR A 97 -9.17 0.58 4.29
N VAL A 98 -7.91 0.60 4.72
CA VAL A 98 -7.57 0.95 6.11
C VAL A 98 -7.95 2.40 6.41
N LEU A 99 -7.68 3.34 5.50
CA LEU A 99 -8.06 4.75 5.69
C LEU A 99 -9.58 4.95 5.79
N TRP A 100 -10.36 4.28 4.94
CA TRP A 100 -11.82 4.45 4.91
C TRP A 100 -12.54 3.72 6.05
N ASN A 101 -11.93 2.66 6.59
CA ASN A 101 -12.55 1.82 7.62
C ASN A 101 -11.90 1.99 8.99
N CYS A 102 -10.86 2.82 9.11
CA CYS A 102 -10.35 3.18 10.42
C CYS A 102 -11.28 4.18 11.09
N LYS A 103 -11.52 3.96 12.38
CA LYS A 103 -12.15 4.96 13.23
C LYS A 103 -11.09 6.00 13.56
N LEU A 104 -10.82 6.94 12.64
CA LEU A 104 -10.18 8.20 13.05
C LEU A 104 -11.10 8.78 14.12
N ARG A 105 -10.62 8.90 15.37
CA ARG A 105 -11.41 9.41 16.50
C ARG A 105 -12.25 10.60 16.05
N LEU A 106 -13.57 10.41 15.92
CA LEU A 106 -14.56 11.47 15.92
C LEU A 106 -14.84 11.82 17.39
N ASP A 107 -13.79 12.12 18.14
CA ASP A 107 -13.93 12.62 19.51
C ASP A 107 -13.52 14.09 19.47
N SER A 108 -14.47 14.93 19.09
CA SER A 108 -14.49 16.37 19.35
C SER A 108 -15.81 16.73 19.98
#